data_AF-Q1Q3K0-F1
#
_entry.id   AF-Q1Q3K0-F1
#
_cell.length_a   1.000
_cell.length_b   1.000
_cell.length_c   1.000
_cell.angle_alpha   90.00
_cell.angle_beta   90.00
_cell.angle_gamma   90.00
#
_symmetry.space_group_name_H-M   'P 1'
#
loop_
_entity.id
_entity.type
_entity.pdbx_description
1 polymer ?
#
loop_
_entity_poly.entity_id
_entity_poly.type
_entity_poly.pdbx_seq_one_letter_code
_entity_poly.pdbx_strand_id
1 'polypeptide(L)'
;MSRFRKLSHTIWHCQYHILWTPKYRLRILTGQVAEEVGKCIRAFSEQKGCEVVELNVQIDHVHLLVMVVPKILISDFVGIIKGRTAIRVFNKFRHLKQKPYWGNHFWSRGYCVDTVGLDTEKIRKYVKYQEQKERQEESQR
;
A
#
# COMPACT_ATOMS: atom_id res chain seq x y z
N MET A 1 2.29 -22.18 2.22
CA MET A 1 1.65 -21.77 0.95
C MET A 1 2.66 -20.95 0.15
N SER A 2 2.63 -21.01 -1.19
CA SER A 2 3.47 -20.15 -2.03
C SER A 2 3.14 -18.68 -1.80
N ARG A 3 4.16 -17.81 -1.69
CA ARG A 3 3.96 -16.35 -1.57
C ARG A 3 3.35 -15.74 -2.83
N PHE A 4 3.47 -16.40 -3.98
CA PHE A 4 3.01 -15.87 -5.25
C PHE A 4 1.51 -16.13 -5.46
N ARG A 5 0.83 -15.16 -6.05
CA ARG A 5 -0.57 -15.26 -6.51
C ARG A 5 -0.63 -15.59 -7.99
N LYS A 6 -1.77 -16.11 -8.45
CA LYS A 6 -1.98 -16.52 -9.84
C LYS A 6 -3.14 -15.74 -10.48
N LEU A 7 -2.93 -15.32 -11.72
CA LEU A 7 -3.94 -14.89 -12.70
C LEU A 7 -3.89 -15.88 -13.87
N SER A 8 -4.76 -15.73 -14.88
CA SER A 8 -4.86 -16.65 -16.02
C SER A 8 -3.51 -16.95 -16.69
N HIS A 9 -2.66 -15.93 -16.85
CA HIS A 9 -1.36 -16.05 -17.53
C HIS A 9 -0.21 -15.40 -16.74
N THR A 10 -0.36 -15.22 -15.42
CA THR A 10 0.63 -14.48 -14.62
C THR A 10 0.74 -15.04 -13.21
N ILE A 11 1.96 -15.24 -12.76
CA ILE A 11 2.29 -15.50 -11.36
C ILE A 11 2.96 -14.24 -10.82
N TRP A 12 2.50 -13.71 -9.69
CA TRP A 12 2.91 -12.38 -9.23
C TRP A 12 3.00 -12.26 -7.71
N HIS A 13 3.87 -11.35 -7.27
CA HIS A 13 4.00 -10.92 -5.87
C HIS A 13 4.36 -9.43 -5.86
N CYS A 14 3.33 -8.59 -5.75
CA CYS A 14 3.46 -7.13 -5.81
C CYS A 14 3.02 -6.56 -4.45
N GLN A 15 3.90 -6.68 -3.46
CA GLN A 15 3.68 -6.16 -2.12
C GLN A 15 4.37 -4.81 -1.98
N TYR A 16 3.67 -3.84 -1.40
CA TYR A 16 4.18 -2.50 -1.18
C TYR A 16 4.00 -2.10 0.28
N HIS A 17 5.03 -1.48 0.84
CA HIS A 17 4.91 -0.68 2.05
C HIS A 17 4.69 0.77 1.64
N ILE A 18 3.56 1.34 2.07
CA ILE A 18 3.16 2.70 1.73
C ILE A 18 2.98 3.48 3.02
N LEU A 19 3.49 4.71 3.03
CA LEU A 19 3.39 5.64 4.15
C LEU A 19 2.89 6.99 3.67
N TRP A 20 1.93 7.58 4.37
CA TRP A 20 1.56 8.99 4.18
C TRP A 20 1.07 9.63 5.48
N THR A 21 0.98 10.96 5.47
CA THR A 21 0.62 11.76 6.64
C THR A 21 -0.62 12.62 6.36
N PRO A 22 -1.42 12.97 7.40
CA PRO A 22 -2.34 14.09 7.34
C PRO A 22 -1.62 15.37 6.94
N LYS A 23 -2.33 16.32 6.34
CA LYS A 23 -1.75 17.60 5.93
C LYS A 23 -1.17 18.30 7.16
N TYR A 24 0.05 18.83 7.02
CA TYR A 24 0.84 19.42 8.11
C TYR A 24 1.19 18.45 9.25
N ARG A 25 1.07 17.13 9.03
CA ARG A 25 1.36 16.08 10.01
C ARG A 25 0.60 16.28 11.32
N LEU A 26 -0.64 16.75 11.22
CA LEU A 26 -1.49 17.01 12.38
C LEU A 26 -1.83 15.70 13.09
N ARG A 27 -1.81 15.73 14.43
CA ARG A 27 -2.11 14.62 15.34
C ARG A 27 -3.63 14.36 15.48
N ILE A 28 -4.31 14.13 14.35
CA ILE A 28 -5.78 14.07 14.29
C ILE A 28 -6.33 12.66 14.15
N LEU A 29 -5.48 11.68 13.81
CA LEU A 29 -5.89 10.30 13.58
C LEU A 29 -6.05 9.62 14.95
N THR A 30 -7.09 10.01 15.68
CA THR A 30 -7.40 9.51 17.01
C THR A 30 -8.88 9.12 17.10
N GLY A 31 -9.19 8.21 18.04
CA GLY A 31 -10.56 7.76 18.31
C GLY A 31 -11.32 7.38 17.03
N GLN A 32 -12.51 7.97 16.89
CA GLN A 32 -13.41 7.69 15.77
C GLN A 32 -12.83 8.08 14.39
N VAL A 33 -11.92 9.06 14.32
CA VAL A 33 -11.30 9.47 13.06
C VAL A 33 -10.33 8.39 12.59
N ALA A 34 -9.48 7.86 13.48
CA ALA A 34 -8.58 6.76 13.16
C ALA A 34 -9.35 5.50 12.73
N GLU A 35 -10.44 5.19 13.44
CA GLU A 35 -11.30 4.05 13.15
C GLU A 35 -11.95 4.16 11.76
N GLU A 36 -12.51 5.34 11.42
CA GLU A 36 -13.10 5.56 10.11
C GLU A 36 -12.05 5.50 9.00
N VAL A 37 -10.86 6.10 9.20
CA VAL A 37 -9.75 6.02 8.25
C VAL A 37 -9.36 4.57 8.00
N GLY A 38 -9.18 3.78 9.06
CA GLY A 38 -8.83 2.36 8.96
C GLY A 38 -9.88 1.55 8.18
N LYS A 39 -11.16 1.73 8.51
CA LYS A 39 -12.29 1.11 7.80
C LYS A 39 -12.30 1.49 6.32
N CYS A 40 -12.15 2.77 6.01
CA CYS A 40 -12.15 3.26 4.62
C CYS A 40 -10.98 2.69 3.81
N ILE A 41 -9.77 2.66 4.37
CA ILE A 41 -8.59 2.13 3.67
C ILE A 41 -8.82 0.66 3.30
N ARG A 42 -9.30 -0.17 4.25
CA ARG A 42 -9.58 -1.58 3.99
C ARG A 42 -10.66 -1.75 2.91
N ALA A 43 -11.81 -1.08 3.07
CA ALA A 43 -12.92 -1.19 2.12
C ALA A 43 -12.54 -0.72 0.70
N PHE A 44 -11.85 0.41 0.57
CA PHE A 44 -11.48 0.91 -0.75
C PHE A 44 -10.34 0.12 -1.40
N SER A 45 -9.46 -0.50 -0.60
CA SER A 45 -8.44 -1.41 -1.13
C SER A 45 -9.08 -2.68 -1.68
N GLU A 46 -10.02 -3.27 -0.93
CA GLU A 46 -10.77 -4.45 -1.35
C GLU A 46 -11.61 -4.20 -2.60
N GLN A 47 -12.27 -3.03 -2.70
CA GLN A 47 -12.98 -2.63 -3.92
C GLN A 47 -12.08 -2.51 -5.15
N LYS A 48 -10.76 -2.35 -4.97
CA LYS A 48 -9.77 -2.37 -6.05
C LYS A 48 -9.18 -3.76 -6.30
N GLY A 49 -9.62 -4.78 -5.57
CA GLY A 49 -9.05 -6.13 -5.60
C GLY A 49 -7.65 -6.19 -5.00
N CYS A 50 -7.25 -5.18 -4.21
CA CYS A 50 -5.99 -5.15 -3.49
C CYS A 50 -6.21 -5.63 -2.06
N GLU A 51 -5.28 -6.44 -1.56
CA GLU A 51 -5.39 -7.00 -0.21
C GLU A 51 -4.52 -6.23 0.76
N VAL A 52 -5.14 -5.71 1.82
CA VAL A 52 -4.43 -5.12 2.95
C VAL A 52 -3.88 -6.25 3.81
N VAL A 53 -2.55 -6.39 3.80
CA VAL A 53 -1.85 -7.38 4.63
C VAL A 53 -1.74 -6.87 6.07
N GLU A 54 -1.33 -5.61 6.24
CA GLU A 54 -1.24 -4.97 7.55
C GLU A 54 -1.56 -3.48 7.41
N LEU A 55 -2.23 -2.92 8.41
CA LEU A 55 -2.58 -1.50 8.43
C LEU A 55 -2.45 -0.95 9.83
N ASN A 56 -1.52 -0.03 9.99
CA ASN A 56 -1.28 0.69 11.22
C ASN A 56 -1.58 2.18 11.04
N VAL A 57 -2.65 2.64 11.68
CA VAL A 57 -3.04 4.06 11.71
C VAL A 57 -2.48 4.67 12.99
N GLN A 58 -1.43 5.45 12.84
CA GLN A 58 -0.80 6.20 13.93
C GLN A 58 -1.39 7.60 14.01
N ILE A 59 -1.15 8.30 15.12
CA ILE A 59 -1.79 9.58 15.44
C ILE A 59 -1.60 10.66 14.35
N ASP A 60 -0.47 10.63 13.64
CA ASP A 60 -0.04 11.61 12.65
C ASP A 60 0.40 11.00 11.32
N HIS A 61 0.24 9.69 11.11
CA HIS A 61 0.62 9.01 9.86
C HIS A 61 -0.03 7.63 9.73
N VAL A 62 0.02 7.06 8.53
CA VAL A 62 -0.52 5.73 8.23
C VAL A 62 0.57 4.87 7.60
N HIS A 63 0.82 3.68 8.13
CA HIS A 63 1.59 2.62 7.47
C HIS A 63 0.63 1.59 6.89
N LEU A 64 0.76 1.31 5.60
CA LEU A 64 -0.03 0.31 4.89
C LEU A 64 0.90 -0.69 4.21
N LEU A 65 0.75 -1.97 4.56
CA LEU A 65 1.33 -3.08 3.81
C LEU A 65 0.22 -3.69 2.96
N VAL A 66 0.37 -3.65 1.64
CA VAL A 66 -0.70 -4.01 0.71
C VAL A 66 -0.17 -4.81 -0.48
N MET A 67 -0.93 -5.83 -0.88
CA MET A 67 -0.75 -6.54 -2.15
C MET A 67 -1.57 -5.85 -3.23
N VAL A 68 -0.91 -5.27 -4.22
CA VAL A 68 -1.56 -4.54 -5.32
C VAL A 68 -1.51 -5.39 -6.59
N VAL A 69 -2.66 -5.57 -7.25
CA VAL A 69 -2.74 -6.33 -8.50
C VAL A 69 -1.85 -5.68 -9.55
N PRO A 70 -1.02 -6.43 -10.32
CA PRO A 70 -0.01 -5.86 -11.23
C PRO A 70 -0.58 -4.95 -12.34
N LYS A 71 -1.88 -5.04 -12.62
CA LYS A 71 -2.57 -4.16 -13.59
C LYS A 71 -2.88 -2.76 -13.06
N ILE A 72 -2.71 -2.52 -11.76
CA ILE A 72 -3.04 -1.26 -11.10
C ILE A 72 -1.75 -0.46 -10.88
N LEU A 73 -1.72 0.78 -11.36
CA LEU A 73 -0.64 1.71 -11.06
C LEU A 73 -0.67 2.08 -9.57
N ILE A 74 0.49 2.01 -8.92
CA ILE A 74 0.60 2.30 -7.48
C ILE A 74 0.19 3.74 -7.15
N SER A 75 0.50 4.69 -8.05
CA SER A 75 0.08 6.09 -7.93
C SER A 75 -1.44 6.25 -7.91
N ASP A 76 -2.13 5.50 -8.77
CA ASP A 76 -3.59 5.55 -8.87
C ASP A 76 -4.24 4.91 -7.65
N PHE A 77 -3.69 3.79 -7.19
CA PHE A 77 -4.12 3.15 -5.96
C PHE A 77 -4.04 4.13 -4.78
N VAL A 78 -2.87 4.73 -4.54
CA VAL A 78 -2.66 5.66 -3.43
C VAL A 78 -3.52 6.92 -3.58
N GLY A 79 -3.64 7.47 -4.79
CA GLY A 79 -4.48 8.61 -5.09
C GLY A 79 -5.95 8.36 -4.76
N ILE A 80 -6.48 7.20 -5.14
CA ILE A 80 -7.86 6.80 -4.87
C ILE A 80 -8.09 6.58 -3.38
N ILE A 81 -7.20 5.85 -2.70
CA ILE A 81 -7.32 5.60 -1.26
C ILE A 81 -7.31 6.92 -0.50
N LYS A 82 -6.32 7.80 -0.73
CA LYS A 82 -6.24 9.11 -0.08
C LYS A 82 -7.43 10.01 -0.41
N GLY A 83 -7.85 10.07 -1.68
CA GLY A 83 -8.96 10.90 -2.11
C GLY A 83 -10.30 10.49 -1.47
N ARG A 84 -10.66 9.20 -1.58
CA ARG A 84 -11.94 8.70 -1.08
C ARG A 84 -12.01 8.71 0.45
N THR A 85 -10.90 8.37 1.12
CA THR A 85 -10.83 8.49 2.60
C THR A 85 -11.01 9.92 3.06
N ALA A 86 -10.34 10.90 2.42
CA ALA A 86 -10.49 12.30 2.77
C ALA A 86 -11.95 12.78 2.63
N ILE A 87 -12.62 12.44 1.52
CA ILE A 87 -14.04 12.78 1.30
C ILE A 87 -14.91 12.17 2.41
N ARG A 88 -14.71 10.88 2.71
CA ARG A 88 -15.53 10.16 3.69
C ARG A 88 -15.34 10.70 5.10
N VAL A 89 -14.10 10.96 5.51
CA VAL A 89 -13.75 11.56 6.80
C VAL A 89 -14.37 12.95 6.92
N PHE A 90 -14.21 13.81 5.92
CA PHE A 90 -14.77 15.16 5.95
C PHE A 90 -16.31 15.20 5.96
N ASN A 91 -16.97 14.23 5.34
CA ASN A 91 -18.42 14.12 5.40
C ASN A 91 -18.93 13.68 6.77
N LYS A 92 -18.21 12.76 7.42
CA LYS A 92 -18.57 12.24 8.75
C LYS A 92 -18.17 13.19 9.89
N PHE A 93 -17.01 13.82 9.80
CA PHE A 93 -16.42 14.69 10.82
C PHE A 93 -16.33 16.12 10.31
N ARG A 94 -17.48 16.76 10.09
CA ARG A 94 -17.57 18.10 9.48
C ARG A 94 -16.79 19.18 10.24
N HIS A 95 -16.60 19.03 11.55
CA HIS A 95 -15.81 19.94 12.38
C HIS A 95 -14.36 20.08 11.87
N LEU A 96 -13.78 19.03 11.29
CA LEU A 96 -12.42 19.04 10.75
C LEU A 96 -12.23 20.03 9.58
N LYS A 97 -13.30 20.32 8.82
CA LYS A 97 -13.26 21.31 7.73
C LYS A 97 -13.14 22.75 8.25
N GLN A 98 -13.73 23.02 9.41
CA GLN A 98 -13.71 24.35 10.03
C GLN A 98 -12.39 24.58 10.75
N LYS A 99 -11.90 23.59 11.49
CA LYS A 99 -10.59 23.59 12.15
C LYS A 99 -10.16 22.12 12.36
N PRO A 100 -8.90 21.72 12.07
CA PRO A 100 -7.72 22.54 11.73
C PRO A 100 -7.44 22.68 10.22
N TYR A 101 -8.31 22.23 9.33
CA TYR A 101 -7.95 22.18 7.89
C TYR A 101 -8.32 23.42 7.08
N TRP A 102 -9.17 24.33 7.61
CA TRP A 102 -9.66 25.56 6.96
C TRP A 102 -9.76 25.44 5.42
N GLY A 103 -10.41 24.36 4.97
CA GLY A 103 -10.30 23.86 3.60
C GLY A 103 -10.56 22.36 3.49
N ASN A 104 -10.43 21.82 2.28
CA ASN A 104 -10.80 20.44 1.94
C ASN A 104 -9.57 19.53 1.69
N HIS A 105 -8.44 19.77 2.35
CA HIS A 105 -7.23 18.97 2.18
C HIS A 105 -6.86 18.21 3.46
N PHE A 106 -7.25 16.94 3.54
CA PHE A 106 -7.02 16.10 4.72
C PHE A 106 -5.60 15.51 4.77
N TRP A 107 -5.11 15.01 3.63
CA TRP A 107 -3.79 14.39 3.51
C TRP A 107 -2.73 15.34 2.96
N SER A 108 -1.47 15.08 3.28
CA SER A 108 -0.33 15.65 2.57
C SER A 108 -0.34 15.22 1.10
N ARG A 109 0.22 16.03 0.19
CA ARG A 109 0.25 15.71 -1.25
C ARG A 109 1.05 14.44 -1.52
N GLY A 110 2.27 14.36 -0.97
CA GLY A 110 3.17 13.21 -1.16
C GLY A 110 2.78 11.96 -0.39
N TYR A 111 3.50 10.89 -0.67
CA TYR A 111 3.53 9.61 0.04
C TYR A 111 4.89 8.97 -0.20
N CYS A 112 5.32 8.10 0.71
CA CYS A 112 6.47 7.22 0.54
C CYS A 112 5.95 5.84 0.14
N VAL A 113 6.69 5.17 -0.74
CA VAL A 113 6.39 3.81 -1.20
C VAL A 113 7.69 3.04 -1.35
N ASP A 114 7.68 1.81 -0.85
CA ASP A 114 8.75 0.84 -1.02
C ASP A 114 8.19 -0.52 -1.43
N THR A 115 8.94 -1.27 -2.23
CA THR A 115 8.58 -2.62 -2.67
C THR A 115 9.05 -3.64 -1.65
N VAL A 116 8.15 -4.51 -1.20
CA VAL A 116 8.48 -5.60 -0.28
C VAL A 116 8.62 -6.90 -1.06
N GLY A 117 9.79 -7.55 -0.95
CA GLY A 117 10.14 -8.68 -1.81
C GLY A 117 11.21 -9.61 -1.22
N LEU A 118 11.87 -10.40 -2.07
CA LEU A 118 13.06 -11.13 -1.62
C LEU A 118 14.21 -10.17 -1.42
N ASP A 119 15.17 -10.66 -0.64
CA ASP A 119 16.53 -10.15 -0.60
C ASP A 119 17.09 -9.91 -2.01
N THR A 120 17.43 -8.64 -2.26
CA THR A 120 17.92 -8.17 -3.54
C THR A 120 19.24 -8.83 -3.93
N GLU A 121 20.14 -9.09 -2.97
CA GLU A 121 21.42 -9.73 -3.25
C GLU A 121 21.22 -11.19 -3.69
N LYS A 122 20.30 -11.91 -3.04
CA LYS A 122 19.93 -13.27 -3.44
C LYS A 122 19.35 -13.30 -4.84
N ILE A 123 18.43 -12.39 -5.18
CA ILE A 123 17.89 -12.29 -6.55
C ILE A 123 19.02 -12.01 -7.55
N ARG A 124 19.92 -11.06 -7.27
CA ARG A 124 21.02 -10.72 -8.18
C ARG A 124 21.97 -11.90 -8.41
N LYS A 125 22.30 -12.65 -7.35
CA LYS A 125 23.10 -13.88 -7.45
C LYS A 125 22.37 -14.92 -8.31
N TYR A 126 21.09 -15.16 -8.06
CA TYR A 126 20.27 -16.08 -8.84
C TYR A 126 20.30 -15.72 -10.33
N VAL A 127 19.98 -14.47 -10.68
CA VAL A 127 19.99 -14.00 -12.08
C VAL A 127 21.36 -14.19 -12.75
N LYS A 128 22.46 -13.94 -12.02
CA LYS A 128 23.81 -14.04 -12.58
C LYS A 128 24.27 -15.47 -12.87
N TYR A 129 23.85 -16.44 -12.05
CA TYR A 129 24.39 -17.80 -12.09
C TYR A 129 23.38 -18.87 -12.53
N GLN A 130 22.13 -18.50 -12.83
CA GLN A 130 21.04 -19.44 -13.12
C GLN A 130 21.39 -20.45 -14.21
N GLU A 131 21.82 -19.96 -15.38
CA GLU A 131 22.09 -20.81 -16.55
C GLU A 131 23.24 -21.80 -16.30
N GLN A 132 24.28 -21.39 -15.57
CA GLN A 132 25.41 -22.26 -15.23
C GLN A 132 24.94 -23.41 -14.34
N LYS A 133 24.05 -23.12 -13.39
CA LYS A 133 23.49 -24.12 -12.50
C LYS A 133 22.57 -25.10 -13.23
N GLU A 134 21.71 -24.59 -14.12
CA GLU A 134 20.83 -25.43 -14.96
C GLU A 134 21.62 -26.38 -15.85
N ARG A 135 22.68 -25.91 -16.52
CA ARG A 135 23.57 -26.76 -17.33
C ARG A 135 24.28 -27.84 -16.51
N GLN A 136 24.71 -27.52 -15.28
CA GLN A 136 25.31 -28.50 -14.38
C GLN A 136 24.30 -29.60 -14.00
N GLU A 137 23.08 -29.21 -13.64
CA GLU A 137 22.00 -30.15 -13.30
C GLU A 137 21.58 -31.03 -14.51
N GLU A 138 21.54 -30.47 -15.73
CA GLU A 138 21.28 -31.22 -16.96
C GLU A 138 22.40 -32.21 -17.29
N SER A 139 23.67 -31.83 -17.11
CA SER A 139 24.82 -32.72 -17.37
C SER A 139 24.96 -33.87 -16.37
N GLN A 140 24.25 -33.81 -15.24
CA GLN A 140 24.20 -34.86 -14.20
C GLN A 140 22.99 -35.78 -14.34
N ARG A 141 22.10 -35.53 -15.31
CA ARG A 141 20.98 -36.40 -15.68
C ARG A 141 21.37 -37.33 -16.83
#